data_AF-W2T3K2-F1
#
_entry.id   AF-W2T3K2-F1
#
_cell.length_a   1.000
_cell.length_b   1.000
_cell.length_c   1.000
_cell.angle_alpha   90.00
_cell.angle_beta   90.00
_cell.angle_gamma   90.00
#
_symmetry.space_group_name_H-M   'P 1'
#
loop_
_entity.id
_entity.type
_entity.pdbx_description
1 polymer ?
#
loop_
_entity_poly.entity_id
_entity_poly.type
_entity_poly.pdbx_seq_one_letter_code
_entity_poly.pdbx_strand_id
1 'polypeptide(L)'
;MREVAKALVDYPNARDEQYICAKVPIVRFRGKDMDIEADISYRNDLALHNTQLLRQYCKWDEERLPTLGVWIKTWAKRCGVGDASKGSLSSYAWILMLVHYLQRTEPIRLLPFLQYGMHNPSEDQYVNGWNVDFWKFVDVGQSQRIGISTYELFVGFLDYFSNHFQYDKHIVQVNTPGNVVKMGRWYRCPLVIRDPFELDHNLAQGVDDDMFRYIRSCMKHSRQVFMDQSLRAEFLVSKGFRRGTHEKVRMNDGLLREYGAHLLHACVPVQQPPVRQFNDRDRTMSCSTNTSASQ
;
A
#
# COMPACT_ATOMS: atom_id res chain seq x y z
N MET A 1 -16.80 -3.54 -21.24
CA MET A 1 -15.32 -3.52 -21.35
C MET A 1 -14.80 -3.93 -22.72
N ARG A 2 -15.18 -5.08 -23.31
CA ARG A 2 -14.73 -5.43 -24.68
C ARG A 2 -15.11 -4.37 -25.73
N GLU A 3 -16.33 -3.84 -25.68
CA GLU A 3 -16.74 -2.73 -26.56
C GLU A 3 -15.97 -1.44 -26.29
N VAL A 4 -15.58 -1.17 -25.03
CA VAL A 4 -14.72 -0.02 -24.70
C VAL A 4 -13.32 -0.20 -25.32
N ALA A 5 -12.77 -1.42 -25.28
CA ALA A 5 -11.50 -1.72 -25.94
C ALA A 5 -11.57 -1.48 -27.45
N LYS A 6 -12.62 -1.96 -28.11
CA LYS A 6 -12.85 -1.72 -29.54
C LYS A 6 -12.95 -0.22 -29.85
N ALA A 7 -13.73 0.52 -29.06
CA ALA A 7 -13.89 1.96 -29.26
C ALA A 7 -12.58 2.75 -29.09
N LEU A 8 -11.63 2.26 -28.28
CA LEU A 8 -10.32 2.89 -28.10
C LEU A 8 -9.37 2.67 -29.27
N VAL A 9 -9.55 1.61 -30.07
CA VAL A 9 -8.76 1.37 -31.30
C VAL A 9 -8.92 2.55 -32.26
N ASP A 10 -10.15 3.04 -32.39
CA ASP A 10 -10.49 4.14 -33.30
C ASP A 10 -10.28 5.53 -32.66
N TYR A 11 -9.88 5.60 -31.39
CA TYR A 11 -9.72 6.87 -30.69
C TYR A 11 -8.36 7.51 -31.03
N PRO A 12 -8.32 8.70 -31.67
CA PRO A 12 -7.09 9.26 -32.23
C PRO A 12 -5.95 9.44 -31.23
N ASN A 13 -6.26 9.72 -29.97
CA ASN A 13 -5.29 10.05 -28.92
C ASN A 13 -4.95 8.87 -28.00
N ALA A 14 -5.41 7.65 -28.31
CA ALA A 14 -5.03 6.43 -27.60
C ALA A 14 -4.11 5.55 -28.46
N ARG A 15 -3.26 4.77 -27.80
CA ARG A 15 -2.44 3.69 -28.37
C ARG A 15 -2.24 2.58 -27.35
N ASP A 16 -1.66 1.46 -27.78
CA ASP A 16 -1.30 0.32 -26.93
C ASP A 16 -2.50 -0.21 -26.11
N GLU A 17 -3.69 -0.25 -26.71
CA GLU A 17 -4.89 -0.69 -26.05
C GLU A 17 -4.85 -2.20 -25.73
N GLN A 18 -5.15 -2.55 -24.49
CA GLN A 18 -5.14 -3.93 -24.02
C GLN A 18 -6.33 -4.19 -23.11
N TYR A 19 -7.18 -5.15 -23.52
CA TYR A 19 -8.21 -5.69 -22.64
C TYR A 19 -7.61 -6.72 -21.68
N ILE A 20 -7.74 -6.48 -20.38
CA ILE A 20 -7.22 -7.35 -19.32
C ILE A 20 -8.39 -7.98 -18.57
N CYS A 21 -8.49 -9.30 -18.66
CA CYS A 21 -9.52 -10.10 -18.00
C CYS A 21 -9.04 -10.54 -16.59
N ALA A 22 -9.08 -9.63 -15.63
CA ALA A 22 -8.79 -9.87 -14.21
C ALA A 22 -10.07 -9.86 -13.36
N LYS A 23 -9.96 -9.95 -12.01
CA LYS A 23 -11.09 -9.84 -11.07
C LYS A 23 -11.95 -8.60 -11.36
N VAL A 24 -11.29 -7.45 -11.58
CA VAL A 24 -11.90 -6.25 -12.13
C VAL A 24 -11.41 -6.11 -13.58
N PRO A 25 -12.26 -6.36 -14.58
CA PRO A 25 -11.86 -6.22 -15.98
C PRO A 25 -11.52 -4.76 -16.29
N ILE A 26 -10.36 -4.55 -16.90
CA ILE A 26 -9.88 -3.22 -17.29
C ILE A 26 -9.53 -3.18 -18.77
N VAL A 27 -9.56 -1.97 -19.33
CA VAL A 27 -8.90 -1.66 -20.59
C VAL A 27 -7.78 -0.68 -20.30
N ARG A 28 -6.55 -1.13 -20.55
CA ARG A 28 -5.35 -0.34 -20.43
C ARG A 28 -5.04 0.30 -21.78
N PHE A 29 -4.56 1.53 -21.79
CA PHE A 29 -4.10 2.22 -23.00
C PHE A 29 -3.10 3.32 -22.62
N ARG A 30 -2.39 3.88 -23.59
CA ARG A 30 -1.55 5.08 -23.42
C ARG A 30 -2.10 6.26 -24.19
N GLY A 31 -2.08 7.44 -23.55
CA GLY A 31 -2.36 8.71 -24.22
C GLY A 31 -1.18 9.14 -25.09
N LYS A 32 -1.41 9.49 -26.36
CA LYS A 32 -0.33 9.87 -27.29
C LYS A 32 0.41 11.16 -26.90
N ASP A 33 -0.30 12.13 -26.32
CA ASP A 33 0.25 13.47 -26.06
C ASP A 33 1.20 13.51 -24.86
N MET A 34 0.95 12.68 -23.84
CA MET A 34 1.66 12.75 -22.54
C MET A 34 2.41 11.45 -22.20
N ASP A 35 2.31 10.42 -23.04
CA ASP A 35 2.81 9.06 -22.79
C ASP A 35 2.41 8.49 -21.42
N ILE A 36 1.18 8.79 -20.99
CA ILE A 36 0.60 8.33 -19.73
C ILE A 36 -0.20 7.06 -19.99
N GLU A 37 0.11 6.00 -19.25
CA GLU A 37 -0.69 4.79 -19.17
C GLU A 37 -1.92 5.01 -18.28
N ALA A 38 -3.09 4.61 -18.77
CA ALA A 38 -4.37 4.76 -18.10
C ALA A 38 -5.15 3.43 -18.16
N ASP A 39 -5.84 3.13 -17.07
CA ASP A 39 -6.71 1.96 -16.92
C ASP A 39 -8.16 2.43 -16.79
N ILE A 40 -9.05 1.96 -17.68
CA ILE A 40 -10.50 2.16 -17.57
C ILE A 40 -11.12 0.89 -16.98
N SER A 41 -11.91 1.06 -15.92
CA SER A 41 -12.74 0.00 -15.34
C SER A 41 -14.21 0.43 -15.38
N TYR A 42 -15.13 -0.53 -15.28
CA TYR A 42 -16.58 -0.27 -15.30
C TYR A 42 -17.25 -0.76 -14.03
N ARG A 43 -18.05 0.10 -13.38
CA ARG A 43 -18.75 -0.15 -12.11
C ARG A 43 -17.84 -0.65 -10.98
N ASN A 44 -16.65 -0.07 -10.88
CA ASN A 44 -15.74 -0.31 -9.76
C ASN A 44 -16.00 0.69 -8.62
N ASP A 45 -17.24 0.73 -8.15
CA ASP A 45 -17.73 1.80 -7.26
C ASP A 45 -17.06 1.75 -5.88
N LEU A 46 -16.74 0.54 -5.38
CA LEU A 46 -15.96 0.36 -4.16
C LEU A 46 -14.59 1.05 -4.23
N ALA A 47 -13.94 1.08 -5.40
CA ALA A 47 -12.66 1.78 -5.55
C ALA A 47 -12.78 3.30 -5.37
N LEU A 48 -13.95 3.88 -5.68
CA LEU A 48 -14.23 5.30 -5.41
C LEU A 48 -14.29 5.55 -3.91
N HIS A 49 -15.00 4.71 -3.15
CA HIS A 49 -15.07 4.81 -1.70
C HIS A 49 -13.72 4.57 -1.03
N ASN A 50 -12.95 3.59 -1.51
CA ASN A 50 -11.57 3.36 -1.06
C ASN A 50 -10.69 4.60 -1.28
N THR A 51 -10.81 5.24 -2.43
CA THR A 51 -10.09 6.49 -2.73
C THR A 51 -10.51 7.61 -1.78
N GLN A 52 -11.80 7.74 -1.49
CA GLN A 52 -12.29 8.74 -0.53
C GLN A 52 -11.80 8.45 0.90
N LEU A 53 -11.75 7.18 1.32
CA LEU A 53 -11.25 6.77 2.64
C LEU A 53 -9.76 7.11 2.79
N LEU A 54 -8.93 6.76 1.80
CA LEU A 54 -7.50 7.12 1.82
C LEU A 54 -7.30 8.63 1.80
N ARG A 55 -8.10 9.37 1.00
CA ARG A 55 -8.08 10.83 1.00
C ARG A 55 -8.43 11.39 2.37
N GLN A 56 -9.39 10.77 3.06
CA GLN A 56 -9.77 11.18 4.41
C GLN A 56 -8.65 10.95 5.42
N TYR A 57 -7.94 9.81 5.35
CA TYR A 57 -6.75 9.60 6.16
C TYR A 57 -5.68 10.67 5.91
N CYS A 58 -5.42 11.06 4.65
CA CYS A 58 -4.44 12.12 4.36
C CYS A 58 -4.77 13.45 5.05
N LYS A 59 -6.03 13.78 5.32
CA LYS A 59 -6.39 15.01 6.03
C LYS A 59 -5.99 15.02 7.50
N TRP A 60 -5.83 13.85 8.11
CA TRP A 60 -5.38 13.75 9.51
C TRP A 60 -3.94 14.20 9.69
N ASP A 61 -3.14 14.13 8.63
CA ASP A 61 -1.77 14.64 8.59
C ASP A 61 -1.36 14.89 7.14
N GLU A 62 -1.69 16.10 6.67
CA GLU A 62 -1.55 16.50 5.27
C GLU A 62 -0.09 16.60 4.82
N GLU A 63 0.85 16.70 5.77
CA GLU A 63 2.26 16.85 5.47
C GLU A 63 2.98 15.49 5.39
N ARG A 64 2.83 14.65 6.41
CA ARG A 64 3.62 13.41 6.53
C ARG A 64 3.00 12.27 5.73
N LEU A 65 1.67 12.12 5.71
CA LEU A 65 1.02 10.95 5.09
C LEU A 65 1.19 10.90 3.56
N PRO A 66 0.98 11.99 2.79
CA PRO A 66 1.22 11.95 1.35
C PRO A 66 2.69 11.66 1.05
N THR A 67 3.61 12.26 1.80
CA THR A 67 5.05 12.04 1.65
C THR A 67 5.43 10.58 1.92
N LEU A 68 4.95 9.98 3.03
CA LEU A 68 5.14 8.57 3.34
C LEU A 68 4.56 7.66 2.24
N GLY A 69 3.38 7.99 1.73
CA GLY A 69 2.75 7.25 0.65
C GLY A 69 3.61 7.26 -0.63
N VAL A 70 4.21 8.39 -0.98
CA VAL A 70 5.15 8.49 -2.12
C VAL A 70 6.42 7.69 -1.84
N TRP A 71 7.00 7.80 -0.64
CA TRP A 71 8.21 7.08 -0.27
C TRP A 71 8.01 5.56 -0.32
N ILE A 72 6.93 5.04 0.25
CA ILE A 72 6.61 3.61 0.22
C ILE A 72 6.38 3.12 -1.20
N LYS A 73 5.61 3.86 -2.02
CA LYS A 73 5.40 3.48 -3.43
C LYS A 73 6.71 3.47 -4.22
N THR A 74 7.55 4.48 -4.01
CA THR A 74 8.86 4.60 -4.68
C THR A 74 9.80 3.47 -4.25
N TRP A 75 9.89 3.21 -2.96
CA TRP A 75 10.63 2.10 -2.38
C TRP A 75 10.16 0.76 -2.94
N ALA A 76 8.85 0.49 -2.90
CA ALA A 76 8.27 -0.76 -3.37
C ALA A 76 8.55 -0.98 -4.87
N LYS A 77 8.43 0.08 -5.69
CA LYS A 77 8.78 0.03 -7.11
C LYS A 77 10.26 -0.31 -7.32
N ARG A 78 11.17 0.33 -6.58
CA ARG A 78 12.62 0.09 -6.68
C ARG A 78 13.02 -1.31 -6.24
N CYS A 79 12.41 -1.83 -5.18
CA CYS A 79 12.62 -3.19 -4.69
C CYS A 79 11.92 -4.26 -5.55
N GLY A 80 11.12 -3.88 -6.54
CA GLY A 80 10.37 -4.83 -7.38
C GLY A 80 9.22 -5.51 -6.65
N VAL A 81 8.65 -4.88 -5.61
CA VAL A 81 7.57 -5.41 -4.78
C VAL A 81 6.27 -4.58 -4.87
N GLY A 82 6.16 -3.69 -5.86
CA GLY A 82 5.04 -2.76 -6.06
C GLY A 82 4.14 -3.08 -7.25
N ASP A 83 4.17 -4.31 -7.78
CA ASP A 83 3.41 -4.73 -8.95
C ASP A 83 2.66 -6.05 -8.69
N ALA A 84 1.36 -5.94 -8.40
CA ALA A 84 0.50 -7.08 -8.13
C ALA A 84 0.29 -8.00 -9.34
N SER A 85 0.42 -7.48 -10.57
CA SER A 85 0.32 -8.31 -11.77
C SER A 85 1.47 -9.32 -11.88
N LYS A 86 2.60 -9.03 -11.23
CA LYS A 86 3.79 -9.87 -11.14
C LYS A 86 3.89 -10.67 -9.84
N GLY A 87 2.80 -10.78 -9.08
CA GLY A 87 2.73 -11.57 -7.83
C GLY A 87 3.14 -10.83 -6.57
N SER A 88 3.58 -9.57 -6.65
CA SER A 88 3.90 -8.74 -5.47
C SER A 88 2.67 -7.96 -4.98
N LEU A 89 2.86 -6.88 -4.22
CA LEU A 89 1.75 -6.08 -3.68
C LEU A 89 1.42 -4.89 -4.58
N SER A 90 0.14 -4.53 -4.63
CA SER A 90 -0.28 -3.30 -5.29
C SER A 90 0.10 -2.07 -4.47
N SER A 91 0.19 -0.90 -5.12
CA SER A 91 0.35 0.37 -4.40
C SER A 91 -0.75 0.59 -3.36
N TYR A 92 -1.98 0.13 -3.62
CA TYR A 92 -3.08 0.24 -2.67
C TYR A 92 -2.85 -0.60 -1.40
N ALA A 93 -2.43 -1.86 -1.56
CA ALA A 93 -2.13 -2.75 -0.44
C ALA A 93 -1.02 -2.19 0.46
N TRP A 94 0.04 -1.62 -0.13
CA TRP A 94 1.11 -0.95 0.61
C TRP A 94 0.61 0.25 1.43
N ILE A 95 -0.31 1.05 0.89
CA ILE A 95 -0.87 2.19 1.62
C ILE A 95 -1.77 1.72 2.77
N LEU A 96 -2.52 0.63 2.62
CA LEU A 96 -3.27 0.08 3.75
C LEU A 96 -2.37 -0.48 4.85
N MET A 97 -1.23 -1.08 4.50
CA MET A 97 -0.21 -1.48 5.48
C MET A 97 0.32 -0.26 6.24
N LEU A 98 0.59 0.86 5.55
CA LEU A 98 0.99 2.12 6.19
C LEU A 98 -0.08 2.60 7.18
N VAL A 99 -1.34 2.67 6.75
CA VAL A 99 -2.44 3.10 7.63
C VAL A 99 -2.54 2.19 8.85
N HIS A 100 -2.46 0.87 8.66
CA HIS A 100 -2.49 -0.11 9.74
C HIS A 100 -1.37 0.12 10.78
N TYR A 101 -0.14 0.34 10.32
CA TYR A 101 1.02 0.63 11.16
C TYR A 101 0.81 1.90 11.99
N LEU A 102 0.33 2.97 11.35
CA LEU A 102 0.09 4.27 12.00
C LEU A 102 -1.10 4.26 12.96
N GLN A 103 -2.03 3.32 12.83
CA GLN A 103 -3.14 3.12 13.77
C GLN A 103 -2.77 2.33 15.03
N ARG A 104 -1.68 1.55 15.01
CA ARG A 104 -1.43 0.50 16.01
C ARG A 104 -0.11 0.59 16.76
N THR A 105 0.79 1.44 16.32
CA THR A 105 2.12 1.52 16.95
C THR A 105 2.11 2.61 18.00
N GLU A 106 2.34 2.26 19.27
CA GLU A 106 2.60 3.25 20.32
C GLU A 106 4.09 3.63 20.32
N PRO A 107 4.46 4.89 20.61
CA PRO A 107 3.60 6.05 20.90
C PRO A 107 3.10 6.78 19.62
N ILE A 108 3.25 6.14 18.45
CA ILE A 108 3.04 6.75 17.14
C ILE A 108 1.56 7.01 16.85
N ARG A 109 0.62 6.23 17.39
CA ARG A 109 -0.83 6.17 17.06
C ARG A 109 -1.38 7.49 16.46
N LEU A 110 -1.19 7.62 15.15
CA LEU A 110 -1.36 8.87 14.40
C LEU A 110 -2.72 8.95 13.73
N LEU A 111 -3.28 7.79 13.41
CA LEU A 111 -4.53 7.66 12.68
C LEU A 111 -5.62 7.01 13.53
N PRO A 112 -6.88 7.45 13.40
CA PRO A 112 -8.02 6.80 14.01
C PRO A 112 -8.45 5.58 13.19
N PHE A 113 -9.46 4.86 13.69
CA PHE A 113 -10.21 3.87 12.93
C PHE A 113 -11.47 4.54 12.37
N LEU A 114 -11.40 5.08 11.15
CA LEU A 114 -12.49 5.91 10.59
C LEU A 114 -13.82 5.15 10.40
N GLN A 115 -13.77 3.83 10.34
CA GLN A 115 -14.95 2.97 10.20
C GLN A 115 -15.44 2.43 11.55
N TYR A 116 -14.85 2.87 12.66
CA TYR A 116 -15.19 2.43 14.00
C TYR A 116 -15.85 3.56 14.80
N GLY A 117 -16.98 3.26 15.46
CA GLY A 117 -17.42 4.01 16.64
C GLY A 117 -18.53 5.06 16.47
N MET A 118 -19.04 5.33 15.28
CA MET A 118 -20.26 6.15 15.09
C MET A 118 -21.04 5.58 13.92
N HIS A 119 -21.82 4.54 14.18
CA HIS A 119 -22.72 3.95 13.21
C HIS A 119 -24.12 4.46 13.54
N ASN A 120 -24.65 5.34 12.70
CA ASN A 120 -26.07 5.58 12.65
C ASN A 120 -26.63 4.65 11.57
N PRO A 121 -27.31 3.53 11.92
CA PRO A 121 -27.78 2.57 10.92
C PRO A 121 -28.70 3.20 9.87
N SER A 122 -29.31 4.35 10.15
CA SER A 122 -30.14 5.08 9.18
C SER A 122 -29.35 5.89 8.15
N GLU A 123 -28.04 6.09 8.35
CA GLU A 123 -27.14 6.79 7.43
C GLU A 123 -26.19 5.83 6.69
N ASP A 124 -26.30 4.53 6.94
CA ASP A 124 -25.51 3.53 6.27
C ASP A 124 -25.67 3.58 4.75
N GLN A 125 -24.54 3.61 4.07
CA GLN A 125 -24.48 3.48 2.63
C GLN A 125 -23.91 2.11 2.26
N TYR A 126 -24.62 1.38 1.40
CA TYR A 126 -24.16 0.09 0.89
C TYR A 126 -23.85 0.15 -0.60
N VAL A 127 -22.72 -0.43 -0.99
CA VAL A 127 -22.31 -0.63 -2.39
C VAL A 127 -21.91 -2.08 -2.56
N ASN A 128 -22.53 -2.79 -3.51
CA ASN A 128 -22.31 -4.23 -3.73
C ASN A 128 -22.44 -5.08 -2.45
N GLY A 129 -23.35 -4.70 -1.55
CA GLY A 129 -23.59 -5.40 -0.27
C GLY A 129 -22.61 -5.05 0.85
N TRP A 130 -21.65 -4.16 0.63
CA TRP A 130 -20.68 -3.72 1.64
C TRP A 130 -21.02 -2.33 2.16
N ASN A 131 -20.99 -2.16 3.49
CA ASN A 131 -21.13 -0.84 4.09
C ASN A 131 -19.87 -0.02 3.76
N VAL A 132 -20.07 1.11 3.07
CA VAL A 132 -19.00 2.01 2.62
C VAL A 132 -18.91 3.29 3.45
N ASP A 133 -19.65 3.37 4.55
CA ASP A 133 -19.62 4.53 5.41
C ASP A 133 -18.35 4.59 6.28
N PHE A 134 -17.92 5.82 6.56
CA PHE A 134 -16.79 6.12 7.42
C PHE A 134 -16.80 7.58 7.84
N TRP A 135 -16.23 7.85 9.00
CA TRP A 135 -16.19 9.17 9.60
C TRP A 135 -15.43 10.20 8.76
N LYS A 136 -16.08 11.36 8.50
CA LYS A 136 -15.53 12.45 7.67
C LYS A 136 -14.92 13.60 8.48
N PHE A 137 -15.05 13.59 9.80
CA PHE A 137 -14.41 14.57 10.65
C PHE A 137 -12.89 14.32 10.71
N VAL A 138 -12.14 15.38 11.01
CA VAL A 138 -10.69 15.36 11.10
C VAL A 138 -10.29 16.08 12.37
N ASP A 139 -9.48 15.43 13.21
CA ASP A 139 -8.78 16.06 14.33
C ASP A 139 -7.27 16.00 14.11
N VAL A 140 -6.70 17.09 13.59
CA VAL A 140 -5.26 17.21 13.37
C VAL A 140 -4.47 17.36 14.67
N GLY A 141 -5.13 17.65 15.80
CA GLY A 141 -4.46 17.85 17.08
C GLY A 141 -3.76 16.59 17.58
N GLN A 142 -4.29 15.40 17.26
CA GLN A 142 -3.65 14.13 17.61
C GLN A 142 -2.32 13.95 16.86
N SER A 143 -2.32 14.15 15.54
CA SER A 143 -1.11 13.97 14.72
C SER A 143 -0.05 15.02 15.04
N GLN A 144 -0.44 16.28 15.26
CA GLN A 144 0.47 17.38 15.58
C GLN A 144 1.21 17.22 16.93
N ARG A 145 0.63 16.46 17.88
CA ARG A 145 1.30 16.15 19.16
C ARG A 145 2.40 15.11 19.04
N ILE A 146 2.45 14.37 17.93
CA ILE A 146 3.43 13.31 17.70
C ILE A 146 4.67 13.93 17.04
N GLY A 147 5.71 14.17 17.82
CA GLY A 147 6.99 14.75 17.36
C GLY A 147 7.91 13.78 16.62
N ILE A 148 7.36 12.94 15.74
CA ILE A 148 8.09 11.92 14.97
C ILE A 148 8.17 12.35 13.50
N SER A 149 9.37 12.39 12.95
CA SER A 149 9.60 12.81 11.57
C SER A 149 9.11 11.78 10.55
N THR A 150 8.85 12.21 9.31
CA THR A 150 8.55 11.32 8.17
C THR A 150 9.61 10.23 8.00
N TYR A 151 10.88 10.59 8.23
CA TYR A 151 12.00 9.66 8.19
C TYR A 151 11.83 8.53 9.21
N GLU A 152 11.63 8.88 10.47
CA GLU A 152 11.47 7.90 11.55
C GLU A 152 10.21 7.04 11.35
N LEU A 153 9.12 7.63 10.87
CA LEU A 153 7.89 6.90 10.53
C LEU A 153 8.13 5.86 9.43
N PHE A 154 8.89 6.22 8.38
CA PHE A 154 9.23 5.30 7.30
C PHE A 154 10.11 4.14 7.80
N VAL A 155 11.14 4.43 8.60
CA VAL A 155 12.01 3.38 9.14
C VAL A 155 11.25 2.47 10.12
N GLY A 156 10.39 3.05 10.96
CA GLY A 156 9.53 2.31 11.86
C GLY A 156 8.53 1.42 11.10
N PHE A 157 7.99 1.87 9.97
CA PHE A 157 7.15 1.04 9.09
C PHE A 157 7.91 -0.19 8.59
N LEU A 158 9.15 -0.01 8.10
CA LEU A 158 10.00 -1.12 7.66
C LEU A 158 10.31 -2.08 8.81
N ASP A 159 10.63 -1.56 10.00
CA ASP A 159 10.90 -2.36 11.20
C ASP A 159 9.67 -3.15 11.65
N TYR A 160 8.52 -2.50 11.72
CA TYR A 160 7.26 -3.09 12.14
C TYR A 160 6.91 -4.32 11.30
N PHE A 161 6.90 -4.18 9.98
CA PHE A 161 6.56 -5.27 9.08
C PHE A 161 7.71 -6.25 8.85
N SER A 162 8.97 -5.91 9.12
CA SER A 162 10.05 -6.89 9.02
C SER A 162 10.20 -7.77 10.27
N ASN A 163 9.98 -7.20 11.46
CA ASN A 163 10.40 -7.81 12.73
C ASN A 163 9.27 -8.00 13.76
N HIS A 164 8.24 -7.15 13.77
CA HIS A 164 7.27 -7.12 14.89
C HIS A 164 5.89 -7.68 14.53
N PHE A 165 5.42 -7.47 13.30
CA PHE A 165 4.11 -7.93 12.88
C PHE A 165 4.05 -9.47 12.84
N GLN A 166 3.13 -10.07 13.59
CA GLN A 166 2.96 -11.52 13.69
C GLN A 166 2.10 -12.05 12.54
N TYR A 167 2.71 -12.19 11.36
CA TYR A 167 2.03 -12.65 10.13
C TYR A 167 1.30 -13.97 10.29
N ASP A 168 1.82 -14.93 11.07
CA ASP A 168 1.19 -16.24 11.23
C ASP A 168 -0.15 -16.17 11.99
N LYS A 169 -0.33 -15.12 12.80
CA LYS A 169 -1.51 -14.96 13.67
C LYS A 169 -2.46 -13.90 13.18
N HIS A 170 -1.96 -12.77 12.71
CA HIS A 170 -2.76 -11.57 12.49
C HIS A 170 -2.91 -11.18 11.02
N ILE A 171 -3.95 -10.40 10.74
CA ILE A 171 -4.18 -9.78 9.43
C ILE A 171 -3.91 -8.27 9.50
N VAL A 172 -3.52 -7.69 8.37
CA VAL A 172 -3.50 -6.24 8.18
C VAL A 172 -4.91 -5.78 7.85
N GLN A 173 -5.46 -4.88 8.66
CA GLN A 173 -6.79 -4.28 8.49
C GLN A 173 -6.84 -2.90 9.15
N VAL A 174 -7.75 -2.03 8.70
CA VAL A 174 -7.77 -0.62 9.11
C VAL A 174 -9.10 -0.14 9.70
N ASN A 175 -10.06 -1.05 9.86
CA ASN A 175 -11.45 -0.71 10.12
C ASN A 175 -11.76 -0.64 11.61
N THR A 176 -11.19 -1.56 12.39
CA THR A 176 -11.51 -1.74 13.82
C THR A 176 -10.25 -1.71 14.68
N PRO A 177 -10.36 -1.26 15.94
CA PRO A 177 -9.27 -1.34 16.89
C PRO A 177 -8.92 -2.79 17.23
N GLY A 178 -7.71 -2.97 17.77
CA GLY A 178 -7.19 -4.27 18.14
C GLY A 178 -6.58 -5.06 16.98
N ASN A 179 -5.99 -6.20 17.36
CA ASN A 179 -5.44 -7.15 16.41
C ASN A 179 -6.52 -8.14 16.00
N VAL A 180 -6.63 -8.42 14.71
CA VAL A 180 -7.57 -9.40 14.17
C VAL A 180 -6.80 -10.64 13.76
N VAL A 181 -7.26 -11.80 14.23
CA VAL A 181 -6.63 -13.09 13.95
C VAL A 181 -7.02 -13.61 12.56
N LYS A 182 -6.13 -14.36 11.91
CA LYS A 182 -6.43 -15.13 10.71
C LYS A 182 -7.52 -16.16 11.02
N MET A 183 -8.41 -16.40 10.06
CA MET A 183 -9.49 -17.39 10.16
C MET A 183 -9.69 -18.09 8.81
N GLY A 184 -10.19 -19.34 8.84
CA GLY A 184 -10.58 -20.10 7.66
C GLY A 184 -9.48 -20.21 6.60
N ARG A 185 -9.80 -19.84 5.35
CA ARG A 185 -8.84 -19.92 4.22
C ARG A 185 -7.58 -19.07 4.41
N TRP A 186 -7.64 -18.04 5.26
CA TRP A 186 -6.53 -17.12 5.47
C TRP A 186 -5.36 -17.72 6.27
N TYR A 187 -5.56 -18.84 6.98
CA TYR A 187 -4.47 -19.54 7.68
C TYR A 187 -3.35 -20.01 6.74
N ARG A 188 -3.67 -20.25 5.46
CA ARG A 188 -2.71 -20.72 4.46
C ARG A 188 -1.99 -19.58 3.72
N CYS A 189 -2.44 -18.34 3.90
CA CYS A 189 -1.83 -17.20 3.23
C CYS A 189 -0.63 -16.71 4.05
N PRO A 190 0.56 -16.49 3.47
CA PRO A 190 1.69 -15.94 4.22
C PRO A 190 1.39 -14.51 4.69
N LEU A 191 0.71 -13.72 3.85
CA LEU A 191 0.30 -12.36 4.12
C LEU A 191 -1.20 -12.18 3.85
N VAL A 192 -1.89 -11.45 4.74
CA VAL A 192 -3.30 -11.09 4.57
C VAL A 192 -3.47 -9.61 4.81
N ILE A 193 -3.92 -8.90 3.79
CA ILE A 193 -4.28 -7.49 3.85
C ILE A 193 -5.75 -7.42 3.44
N ARG A 194 -6.63 -7.18 4.41
CA ARG A 194 -8.06 -7.12 4.19
C ARG A 194 -8.45 -5.77 3.60
N ASP A 195 -9.24 -5.78 2.53
CA ASP A 195 -9.86 -4.55 2.00
C ASP A 195 -10.79 -3.94 3.07
N PRO A 196 -10.80 -2.61 3.25
CA PRO A 196 -11.60 -1.95 4.27
C PRO A 196 -13.11 -1.99 3.98
N PHE A 197 -13.56 -2.23 2.75
CA PHE A 197 -15.00 -2.37 2.47
C PHE A 197 -15.35 -3.81 2.08
N GLU A 198 -14.63 -4.40 1.13
CA GLU A 198 -14.84 -5.79 0.70
C GLU A 198 -14.15 -6.75 1.67
N LEU A 199 -14.75 -7.02 2.85
CA LEU A 199 -14.08 -7.68 3.98
C LEU A 199 -13.58 -9.11 3.69
N ASP A 200 -14.11 -9.77 2.66
CA ASP A 200 -13.65 -11.10 2.22
C ASP A 200 -12.47 -11.05 1.25
N HIS A 201 -12.08 -9.86 0.79
CA HIS A 201 -11.01 -9.65 -0.16
C HIS A 201 -9.65 -9.50 0.52
N ASN A 202 -8.77 -10.48 0.27
CA ASN A 202 -7.35 -10.37 0.59
C ASN A 202 -6.61 -9.70 -0.59
N LEU A 203 -6.08 -8.51 -0.37
CA LEU A 203 -5.29 -7.75 -1.36
C LEU A 203 -3.89 -8.35 -1.58
N ALA A 204 -3.44 -9.24 -0.69
CA ALA A 204 -2.21 -10.01 -0.84
C ALA A 204 -2.44 -11.43 -1.40
N GLN A 205 -3.62 -11.72 -1.96
CA GLN A 205 -3.96 -13.07 -2.45
C GLN A 205 -2.99 -13.62 -3.50
N GLY A 206 -2.32 -12.75 -4.27
CA GLY A 206 -1.34 -13.13 -5.28
C GLY A 206 0.09 -13.33 -4.75
N VAL A 207 0.33 -13.08 -3.46
CA VAL A 207 1.65 -13.20 -2.84
C VAL A 207 1.85 -14.64 -2.32
N ASP A 208 2.74 -15.38 -2.97
CA ASP A 208 3.19 -16.69 -2.51
C ASP A 208 4.29 -16.60 -1.45
N ASP A 209 4.77 -17.74 -0.95
CA ASP A 209 5.79 -17.80 0.09
C ASP A 209 7.15 -17.23 -0.34
N ASP A 210 7.53 -17.41 -1.61
CA ASP A 210 8.79 -16.89 -2.15
C ASP A 210 8.77 -15.36 -2.22
N MET A 211 7.71 -14.81 -2.80
CA MET A 211 7.50 -13.37 -2.87
C MET A 211 7.33 -12.77 -1.47
N PHE A 212 6.64 -13.45 -0.55
CA PHE A 212 6.53 -12.99 0.83
C PHE A 212 7.90 -12.93 1.53
N ARG A 213 8.73 -13.97 1.41
CA ARG A 213 10.10 -13.98 1.96
C ARG A 213 10.94 -12.86 1.35
N TYR A 214 10.81 -12.64 0.04
CA TYR A 214 11.49 -11.55 -0.67
C TYR A 214 11.04 -10.15 -0.22
N ILE A 215 9.73 -9.93 -0.05
CA ILE A 215 9.18 -8.69 0.51
C ILE A 215 9.77 -8.43 1.90
N ARG A 216 9.82 -9.45 2.77
CA ARG A 216 10.40 -9.31 4.11
C ARG A 216 11.90 -9.02 4.06
N SER A 217 12.67 -9.65 3.18
CA SER A 217 14.11 -9.37 3.04
C SER A 217 14.36 -7.94 2.55
N CYS A 218 13.54 -7.43 1.62
CA CYS A 218 13.61 -6.04 1.17
C CYS A 218 13.39 -5.08 2.34
N MET A 219 12.36 -5.30 3.17
CA MET A 219 12.10 -4.43 4.34
C MET A 219 13.26 -4.47 5.35
N LYS A 220 13.81 -5.66 5.64
CA LYS A 220 14.97 -5.81 6.54
C LYS A 220 16.20 -5.08 6.02
N HIS A 221 16.53 -5.27 4.75
CA HIS A 221 17.69 -4.64 4.13
C HIS A 221 17.53 -3.11 4.06
N SER A 222 16.38 -2.61 3.60
CA SER A 222 16.14 -1.17 3.55
C SER A 222 16.18 -0.53 4.92
N ARG A 223 15.71 -1.21 5.98
CA ARG A 223 15.88 -0.72 7.35
C ARG A 223 17.36 -0.61 7.74
N GLN A 224 18.21 -1.56 7.34
CA GLN A 224 19.65 -1.47 7.58
C GLN A 224 20.28 -0.29 6.85
N VAL A 225 19.94 -0.07 5.56
CA VAL A 225 20.39 1.09 4.78
C VAL A 225 20.01 2.40 5.46
N PHE A 226 18.77 2.52 5.94
CA PHE A 226 18.32 3.71 6.67
C PHE A 226 18.95 3.86 8.07
N MET A 227 19.57 2.83 8.61
CA MET A 227 20.25 2.90 9.91
C MET A 227 21.77 2.95 9.78
N ASP A 228 22.28 3.01 8.55
CA ASP A 228 23.71 3.03 8.26
C ASP A 228 24.32 4.40 8.60
N GLN A 229 25.30 4.37 9.51
CA GLN A 229 26.00 5.57 9.96
C GLN A 229 27.02 6.07 8.93
N SER A 230 27.56 5.21 8.06
CA SER A 230 28.49 5.64 7.02
C SER A 230 27.75 6.44 5.95
N LEU A 231 26.58 5.96 5.50
CA LEU A 231 25.72 6.69 4.56
C LEU A 231 25.25 8.03 5.15
N ARG A 232 24.97 8.07 6.46
CA ARG A 232 24.66 9.32 7.16
C ARG A 232 25.83 10.29 7.09
N ALA A 233 27.03 9.83 7.43
CA ALA A 233 28.23 10.67 7.41
C ALA A 233 28.52 11.20 6.00
N GLU A 234 28.43 10.35 4.98
CA GLU A 234 28.62 10.72 3.58
C GLU A 234 27.64 11.81 3.13
N PHE A 235 26.34 11.63 3.45
CA PHE A 235 25.33 12.63 3.15
C PHE A 235 25.61 13.96 3.85
N LEU A 236 25.95 13.94 5.14
CA LEU A 236 26.27 15.17 5.89
C LEU A 236 27.51 15.87 5.33
N VAL A 237 28.55 15.13 4.95
CA VAL A 237 29.72 15.71 4.25
C VAL A 237 29.29 16.36 2.94
N SER A 238 28.42 15.73 2.15
CA SER A 238 27.91 16.31 0.90
C SER A 238 27.10 17.59 1.10
N LYS A 239 26.59 17.82 2.32
CA LYS A 239 25.85 19.03 2.72
C LYS A 239 26.74 20.07 3.41
N GLY A 240 28.07 19.87 3.41
CA GLY A 240 29.04 20.82 3.94
C GLY A 240 29.34 20.69 5.43
N PHE A 241 28.87 19.64 6.11
CA PHE A 241 29.22 19.39 7.50
C PHE A 241 30.66 18.84 7.62
N ARG A 242 31.42 19.30 8.63
CA ARG A 242 32.81 18.88 8.84
C ARG A 242 32.93 17.40 9.23
N ARG A 243 33.97 16.74 8.72
CA ARG A 243 34.32 15.36 9.10
C ARG A 243 34.54 15.25 10.61
N GLY A 244 33.91 14.25 11.24
CA GLY A 244 34.09 13.90 12.65
C GLY A 244 33.08 14.46 13.65
N THR A 245 32.11 15.30 13.22
CA THR A 245 31.01 15.79 14.10
C THR A 245 29.65 15.13 13.82
N HIS A 246 29.59 14.21 12.86
CA HIS A 246 28.36 13.70 12.24
C HIS A 246 27.38 13.00 13.19
N GLU A 247 27.89 12.24 14.17
CA GLU A 247 27.06 11.50 15.12
C GLU A 247 26.22 12.43 16.02
N LYS A 248 26.69 13.67 16.24
CA LYS A 248 26.02 14.66 17.09
C LYS A 248 25.14 15.63 16.30
N VAL A 249 25.18 15.60 14.96
CA VAL A 249 24.35 16.48 14.13
C VAL A 249 22.90 16.02 14.21
N ARG A 250 22.06 16.81 14.90
CA ARG A 250 20.61 16.67 14.82
C ARG A 250 20.13 17.32 13.53
N MET A 251 19.62 16.52 12.60
CA MET A 251 19.03 17.02 11.36
C MET A 251 17.63 17.56 11.64
N ASN A 252 17.29 18.70 11.05
CA ASN A 252 15.91 19.19 11.03
C ASN A 252 15.06 18.37 10.05
N ASP A 253 13.74 18.56 10.07
CA ASP A 253 12.82 17.76 9.24
C ASP A 253 13.06 17.91 7.74
N GLY A 254 13.46 19.10 7.28
CA GLY A 254 13.80 19.33 5.87
C GLY A 254 15.00 18.49 5.43
N LEU A 255 16.08 18.53 6.22
CA LEU A 255 17.29 17.76 5.93
C LEU A 255 17.07 16.25 6.09
N LEU A 256 16.20 15.82 7.04
CA LEU A 256 15.78 14.42 7.17
C LEU A 256 14.99 13.93 5.96
N ARG A 257 14.14 14.77 5.37
CA ARG A 257 13.43 14.43 4.12
C ARG A 257 14.39 14.25 2.96
N GLU A 258 15.35 15.15 2.80
CA GLU A 258 16.39 15.03 1.77
C GLU A 258 17.24 13.77 1.99
N TYR A 259 17.62 13.49 3.23
CA TYR A 259 18.39 12.29 3.57
C TYR A 259 17.61 11.01 3.30
N GLY A 260 16.34 10.94 3.72
CA GLY A 260 15.49 9.79 3.44
C GLY A 260 15.28 9.57 1.94
N ALA A 261 15.08 10.65 1.18
CA ALA A 261 15.03 10.56 -0.29
C ALA A 261 16.34 10.01 -0.87
N HIS A 262 17.50 10.48 -0.38
CA HIS A 262 18.81 9.96 -0.78
C HIS A 262 18.93 8.44 -0.48
N LEU A 263 18.53 7.99 0.70
CA LEU A 263 18.60 6.57 1.10
C LEU A 263 17.62 5.68 0.35
N LEU A 264 16.48 6.20 -0.12
CA LEU A 264 15.58 5.45 -0.99
C LEU A 264 16.27 5.01 -2.29
N HIS A 265 17.26 5.76 -2.79
CA HIS A 265 18.05 5.36 -3.94
C HIS A 265 19.05 4.24 -3.62
N ALA A 266 19.53 4.18 -2.39
CA ALA A 266 20.42 3.12 -1.91
C ALA A 266 19.69 1.81 -1.56
N CYS A 267 18.36 1.84 -1.46
CA CYS A 267 17.53 0.65 -1.28
C CYS A 267 17.42 -0.14 -2.58
N VAL A 268 18.48 -0.89 -2.90
CA VAL A 268 18.53 -1.79 -4.06
C VAL A 268 17.91 -3.16 -3.73
N PRO A 269 17.37 -3.87 -4.74
CA PRO A 269 16.96 -5.27 -4.57
C PRO A 269 18.08 -6.11 -3.98
N VAL A 270 17.79 -6.86 -2.91
CA VAL A 270 18.75 -7.78 -2.27
C VAL A 270 19.12 -8.93 -3.21
N GLN A 271 18.19 -9.28 -4.10
CA GLN A 271 18.28 -10.30 -5.13
C GLN A 271 17.24 -9.97 -6.22
N GLN A 272 17.22 -10.72 -7.33
CA GLN A 272 16.14 -10.57 -8.31
C GLN A 272 14.78 -10.94 -7.67
N PRO A 273 13.72 -10.15 -7.90
CA PRO A 273 12.38 -10.51 -7.45
C PRO A 273 11.98 -11.89 -7.98
N PRO A 274 11.36 -12.75 -7.15
CA PRO A 274 10.83 -14.02 -7.61
C PRO A 274 9.85 -13.81 -8.78
N VAL A 275 10.00 -14.62 -9.82
CA VAL A 275 9.04 -14.63 -10.93
C VAL A 275 7.86 -15.50 -10.53
N ARG A 276 6.66 -14.93 -10.56
CA ARG A 276 5.43 -15.71 -10.30
C ARG A 276 5.34 -16.86 -11.30
N GLN A 277 5.35 -18.08 -10.80
CA GLN A 277 5.05 -19.27 -11.60
C GLN A 277 3.51 -19.35 -11.73
N PHE A 278 2.98 -19.07 -12.93
CA PHE A 278 1.57 -19.32 -13.20
C PHE A 278 1.32 -20.83 -13.25
N ASN A 279 0.90 -21.42 -12.13
CA ASN A 279 0.38 -22.79 -12.16
C ASN A 279 -1.00 -22.77 -12.83
N ASP A 280 -1.19 -23.61 -13.85
CA ASP A 280 -2.43 -23.71 -14.66
C ASP A 280 -3.72 -23.91 -13.84
N ARG A 281 -3.63 -24.28 -12.56
CA ARG A 281 -4.76 -24.39 -11.63
C ARG A 281 -5.42 -23.05 -11.30
N ASP A 282 -4.71 -21.92 -11.39
CA ASP A 282 -5.26 -20.59 -11.11
C ASP A 282 -6.20 -20.08 -12.22
N ARG A 283 -6.14 -20.65 -13.43
CA ARG A 283 -7.08 -20.32 -14.52
C ARG A 283 -8.47 -20.96 -14.34
N THR A 284 -8.55 -22.07 -13.59
CA THR A 284 -9.79 -22.85 -13.46
C THR A 284 -10.74 -22.39 -12.35
N MET A 285 -10.34 -21.47 -11.46
CA MET A 285 -11.23 -20.96 -10.39
C MET A 285 -11.90 -19.61 -10.72
N SER A 286 -11.68 -19.03 -11.90
CA SER A 286 -12.32 -17.78 -12.33
C SER A 286 -13.55 -17.94 -13.23
N CYS A 287 -14.05 -19.17 -13.46
CA CYS A 287 -15.26 -19.42 -14.24
C CYS A 287 -16.15 -20.50 -13.60
N SER A 288 -16.85 -20.15 -12.53
CA SER A 288 -18.07 -20.85 -12.11
C SER A 288 -18.82 -20.01 -11.08
N THR A 289 -19.59 -19.03 -11.57
CA THR A 289 -20.75 -18.54 -10.83
C THR A 289 -21.85 -19.57 -10.98
N ASN A 290 -22.21 -20.23 -9.87
CA ASN A 290 -23.38 -21.07 -9.75
C ASN A 290 -24.63 -20.27 -10.16
N THR A 291 -25.22 -20.60 -11.31
CA THR A 291 -26.64 -20.35 -11.59
C THR A 291 -27.44 -21.43 -10.86
N SER A 292 -27.75 -21.21 -9.59
CA SER A 292 -28.87 -21.88 -8.94
C SER A 292 -30.14 -21.08 -9.28
N ALA A 293 -30.78 -21.45 -10.39
CA ALA A 293 -32.17 -21.11 -10.62
C ALA A 293 -33.03 -22.02 -9.73
N SER A 294 -33.62 -21.45 -8.69
CA SER A 294 -34.71 -22.07 -7.94
C SER A 294 -36.01 -21.86 -8.71
N GLN A 295 -36.66 -22.98 -9.06
CA GLN A 295 -38.09 -23.04 -9.38
C GLN A 295 -38.94 -22.68 -8.17
#